data_AF-A0A7S0CG40-F1
#
_entry.id   AF-A0A7S0CG40-F1
#
_cell.length_a   1.000
_cell.length_b   1.000
_cell.length_c   1.000
_cell.angle_alpha   90.00
_cell.angle_beta   90.00
_cell.angle_gamma   90.00
#
_symmetry.space_group_name_H-M   'P 1'
#
loop_
_entity.id
_entity.type
_entity.pdbx_description
1 polymer ?
#
loop_
_entity_poly.entity_id
_entity_poly.type
_entity_poly.pdbx_seq_one_letter_code
_entity_poly.pdbx_strand_id
1 'polypeptide(L)'
;MMLVVALSSSLDVAAIELDLGKDLDYNHELKTVGWSNIVSGMTGGYTGSYIFSQSIFSLRSGIHSRWAGLFVAFFEAVTVVSPVSILSYVPNFVFGSLLVMIAVDLMVEWLWDLRSKVTLAEYAVALSTFGTMIVFGVESGILFGILLYVIMVKAGMDVGDLSDDESEMQDEEKHLLSSDEVLRKQERKYNATSY
;
A
#
# COMPACT_ATOMS: atom_id res chain seq x y z
N MET A 1 -8.34 5.64 -14.26
CA MET A 1 -8.27 5.17 -12.86
C MET A 1 -7.67 3.78 -12.73
N MET A 2 -7.88 2.87 -13.69
CA MET A 2 -7.37 1.48 -13.60
C MET A 2 -5.86 1.37 -13.39
N LEU A 3 -5.05 2.21 -14.05
CA LEU A 3 -3.59 2.20 -13.89
C LEU A 3 -3.18 2.57 -12.46
N VAL A 4 -3.79 3.61 -11.91
CA VAL A 4 -3.52 4.06 -10.54
C VAL A 4 -3.85 2.94 -9.56
N VAL A 5 -5.04 2.33 -9.69
CA VAL A 5 -5.45 1.23 -8.81
C VAL A 5 -4.51 0.04 -8.93
N ALA A 6 -4.12 -0.37 -10.15
CA ALA A 6 -3.21 -1.50 -10.33
C ALA A 6 -1.85 -1.27 -9.65
N LEU A 7 -1.27 -0.08 -9.80
CA LEU A 7 -0.01 0.28 -9.15
C LEU A 7 -0.17 0.39 -7.63
N SER A 8 -1.21 1.07 -7.16
CA SER A 8 -1.52 1.17 -5.73
C SER A 8 -1.71 -0.20 -5.10
N SER A 9 -2.45 -1.11 -5.74
CA SER A 9 -2.62 -2.49 -5.24
C SER A 9 -1.33 -3.27 -5.18
N SER A 10 -0.43 -3.08 -6.15
CA SER A 10 0.90 -3.69 -6.09
C SER A 10 1.70 -3.18 -4.89
N LEU A 11 1.67 -1.87 -4.64
CA LEU A 11 2.34 -1.24 -3.49
C LEU A 11 1.70 -1.65 -2.16
N ASP A 12 0.37 -1.74 -2.10
CA ASP A 12 -0.35 -2.17 -0.90
C ASP A 12 -0.01 -3.62 -0.53
N VAL A 13 0.02 -4.53 -1.51
CA VAL A 13 0.40 -5.94 -1.28
C VAL A 13 1.85 -6.02 -0.80
N ALA A 14 2.76 -5.27 -1.41
CA ALA A 14 4.14 -5.20 -0.97
C ALA A 14 4.28 -4.66 0.45
N ALA A 15 3.57 -3.58 0.78
CA ALA A 15 3.58 -3.01 2.13
C ALA A 15 3.02 -3.99 3.18
N ILE A 16 1.98 -4.74 2.85
CA ILE A 16 1.42 -5.77 3.75
C ILE A 16 2.40 -6.92 3.92
N GLU A 17 3.06 -7.38 2.85
CA GLU A 17 4.07 -8.45 2.90
C GLU A 17 5.25 -8.07 3.78
N LEU A 18 5.82 -6.88 3.56
CA LEU A 18 6.93 -6.34 4.34
C LEU A 18 6.56 -6.24 5.83
N ASP A 19 5.36 -5.75 6.15
CA ASP A 19 4.94 -5.61 7.55
C ASP A 19 4.70 -6.96 8.24
N LEU A 20 4.20 -7.96 7.50
CA LEU A 20 3.91 -9.27 8.06
C LEU A 20 5.16 -10.16 8.18
N GLY A 21 6.22 -9.85 7.45
CA GLY A 21 7.42 -10.67 7.38
C GLY A 21 7.15 -12.09 6.85
N LYS A 22 6.17 -12.24 5.94
CA LYS A 22 5.86 -13.52 5.30
C LYS A 22 5.55 -13.30 3.82
N ASP A 23 6.00 -14.20 2.98
CA ASP A 23 5.71 -14.15 1.54
C ASP A 23 4.21 -14.26 1.27
N LEU A 24 3.68 -13.31 0.49
CA LEU A 24 2.34 -13.37 -0.07
C LEU A 24 2.41 -13.80 -1.54
N ASP A 25 1.41 -14.54 -1.99
CA ASP A 25 1.25 -14.80 -3.42
C ASP A 25 0.71 -13.55 -4.11
N TYR A 26 1.62 -12.69 -4.59
CA TYR A 26 1.29 -11.48 -5.33
C TYR A 26 0.30 -11.72 -6.47
N ASN A 27 0.47 -12.80 -7.23
CA ASN A 27 -0.41 -13.09 -8.36
C ASN A 27 -1.83 -13.42 -7.88
N HIS A 28 -1.95 -14.11 -6.75
CA HIS A 28 -3.24 -14.39 -6.13
C HIS A 28 -3.92 -13.13 -5.59
N GLU A 29 -3.16 -12.28 -4.88
CA GLU A 29 -3.68 -11.04 -4.31
C GLU A 29 -4.12 -10.05 -5.40
N LEU A 30 -3.29 -9.84 -6.42
CA LEU A 30 -3.64 -8.96 -7.55
C LEU A 30 -4.83 -9.50 -8.36
N LYS A 31 -4.95 -10.82 -8.56
CA LYS A 31 -6.15 -11.42 -9.18
C LYS A 31 -7.39 -11.19 -8.33
N THR A 32 -7.27 -11.25 -7.00
CA THR A 32 -8.37 -11.01 -6.08
C THR A 32 -8.87 -9.57 -6.18
N VAL A 33 -7.97 -8.58 -6.21
CA VAL A 33 -8.32 -7.18 -6.45
C VAL A 33 -8.89 -6.95 -7.86
N GLY A 34 -8.37 -7.65 -8.86
CA GLY A 34 -8.92 -7.59 -10.22
C GLY A 34 -10.36 -8.07 -10.28
N TRP A 35 -10.64 -9.24 -9.70
CA TRP A 35 -11.99 -9.80 -9.63
C TRP A 35 -12.96 -8.94 -8.82
N SER A 36 -12.52 -8.39 -7.68
CA SER A 36 -13.36 -7.49 -6.88
C SER A 36 -13.76 -6.24 -7.65
N ASN A 37 -12.83 -5.66 -8.43
CA ASN A 37 -13.11 -4.49 -9.27
C ASN A 37 -14.02 -4.81 -10.45
N ILE A 38 -13.92 -5.99 -11.06
CA ILE A 38 -14.87 -6.43 -12.11
C ILE A 38 -16.28 -6.52 -11.53
N VAL A 39 -16.44 -7.19 -10.37
CA VAL A 39 -17.73 -7.32 -9.70
C VAL A 39 -18.28 -5.94 -9.31
N SER A 40 -17.44 -5.06 -8.76
CA SER A 40 -17.81 -3.67 -8.43
C SER A 40 -18.29 -2.91 -9.67
N GLY A 41 -17.57 -2.98 -10.79
CA GLY A 41 -17.96 -2.32 -12.03
C GLY A 41 -19.30 -2.82 -12.58
N MET A 42 -19.57 -4.14 -12.47
CA MET A 42 -20.85 -4.74 -12.91
C MET A 42 -22.05 -4.28 -12.06
N THR A 43 -21.82 -3.92 -10.80
CA THR A 43 -22.86 -3.40 -9.90
C THR A 43 -22.95 -1.86 -9.90
N GLY A 44 -22.14 -1.18 -10.73
CA GLY A 44 -22.08 0.28 -10.81
C GLY A 44 -21.25 0.95 -9.70
N GLY A 45 -20.43 0.17 -9.00
CA GLY A 45 -19.51 0.64 -7.97
C GLY A 45 -18.22 1.27 -8.52
N TYR A 46 -17.41 1.81 -7.61
CA TYR A 46 -16.12 2.40 -7.91
C TYR A 46 -14.98 1.37 -7.82
N THR A 47 -13.85 1.69 -8.46
CA THR A 47 -12.63 0.89 -8.35
C THR A 47 -11.91 1.14 -7.04
N GLY A 48 -11.39 0.10 -6.40
CA GLY A 48 -10.67 0.17 -5.14
C GLY A 48 -9.47 -0.77 -5.08
N SER A 49 -8.64 -0.54 -4.06
CA SER A 49 -7.48 -1.35 -3.69
C SER A 49 -7.63 -1.80 -2.23
N TYR A 50 -6.65 -2.53 -1.72
CA TYR A 50 -6.49 -2.73 -0.28
C TYR A 50 -6.24 -1.41 0.43
N ILE A 51 -6.63 -1.34 1.70
CA ILE A 51 -6.18 -0.30 2.61
C ILE A 51 -5.11 -0.97 3.48
N PHE A 52 -3.84 -0.84 3.08
CA PHE A 52 -2.74 -1.58 3.70
C PHE A 52 -2.69 -1.35 5.22
N SER A 53 -2.87 -0.10 5.66
CA SER A 53 -2.85 0.29 7.07
C SER A 53 -3.92 -0.41 7.91
N GLN A 54 -5.16 -0.51 7.39
CA GLN A 54 -6.25 -1.23 8.07
C GLN A 54 -6.04 -2.74 8.06
N SER A 55 -5.47 -3.27 6.96
CA SER A 55 -5.19 -4.69 6.81
C SER A 55 -4.15 -5.14 7.84
N ILE A 56 -3.04 -4.41 7.93
CA ILE A 56 -2.00 -4.60 8.94
C ILE A 56 -2.57 -4.48 10.35
N PHE A 57 -3.34 -3.42 10.62
CA PHE A 57 -3.93 -3.20 11.94
C PHE A 57 -4.82 -4.38 12.36
N SER A 58 -5.63 -4.90 11.44
CA SER A 58 -6.51 -6.05 11.69
C SER A 58 -5.70 -7.32 11.96
N LEU A 59 -4.66 -7.58 11.17
CA LEU A 59 -3.78 -8.74 11.32
C LEU A 59 -3.00 -8.71 12.64
N ARG A 60 -2.43 -7.55 13.01
CA ARG A 60 -1.75 -7.35 14.30
C ARG A 60 -2.69 -7.46 15.50
N SER A 61 -3.98 -7.17 15.31
CA SER A 61 -5.03 -7.37 16.32
C SER A 61 -5.46 -8.84 16.47
N GLY A 62 -4.81 -9.78 15.77
CA GLY A 62 -5.13 -11.20 15.81
C GLY A 62 -6.35 -11.60 14.97
N ILE A 63 -6.85 -10.70 14.12
CA ILE A 63 -8.00 -10.96 13.25
C ILE A 63 -7.48 -11.63 11.97
N HIS A 64 -7.51 -12.95 11.96
CA HIS A 64 -7.09 -13.77 10.80
C HIS A 64 -8.26 -14.40 10.03
N SER A 65 -9.49 -14.03 10.37
CA SER A 65 -10.69 -14.66 9.82
C SER A 65 -11.35 -13.84 8.71
N ARG A 66 -11.80 -14.53 7.66
CA ARG A 66 -12.59 -13.95 6.56
C ARG A 66 -13.92 -13.35 7.03
N TRP A 67 -14.42 -13.77 8.21
CA TRP A 67 -15.63 -13.22 8.80
C TRP A 67 -15.53 -11.71 9.08
N ALA A 68 -14.34 -11.20 9.40
CA ALA A 68 -14.15 -9.76 9.64
C ALA A 68 -14.54 -8.92 8.43
N GLY A 69 -14.06 -9.29 7.23
CA GLY A 69 -14.44 -8.61 5.99
C GLY A 69 -15.94 -8.74 5.68
N LEU A 70 -16.55 -9.89 5.99
CA LEU A 70 -17.99 -10.09 5.81
C LEU A 70 -18.82 -9.17 6.72
N PHE A 71 -18.40 -9.01 7.99
CA PHE A 71 -19.04 -8.07 8.91
C PHE A 71 -18.91 -6.63 8.42
N VAL A 72 -17.73 -6.22 7.97
CA VAL A 72 -17.51 -4.87 7.40
C VAL A 72 -18.45 -4.64 6.21
N ALA A 73 -18.47 -5.55 5.23
CA ALA A 73 -19.34 -5.44 4.07
C ALA A 73 -20.83 -5.42 4.45
N PHE A 74 -21.23 -6.20 5.45
CA PHE A 74 -22.60 -6.21 5.97
C PHE A 74 -22.98 -4.86 6.60
N PHE A 75 -22.13 -4.30 7.46
CA PHE A 75 -22.40 -3.00 8.08
C PHE A 75 -22.39 -1.85 7.07
N GLU A 76 -21.52 -1.89 6.06
CA GLU A 76 -21.54 -0.95 4.94
C GLU A 76 -22.85 -1.04 4.16
N ALA A 77 -23.29 -2.25 3.79
CA ALA A 77 -24.56 -2.46 3.10
C ALA A 77 -25.76 -1.96 3.93
N VAL A 78 -25.79 -2.23 5.23
CA VAL A 78 -26.82 -1.73 6.15
C VAL A 78 -26.82 -0.20 6.19
N THR A 79 -25.65 0.42 6.23
CA THR A 79 -25.51 1.89 6.23
C THR A 79 -26.04 2.49 4.93
N VAL A 80 -25.76 1.88 3.79
CA VAL A 80 -26.22 2.35 2.47
C VAL A 80 -27.74 2.22 2.31
N VAL A 81 -28.34 1.13 2.80
CA VAL A 81 -29.79 0.89 2.70
C VAL A 81 -30.59 1.65 3.78
N SER A 82 -29.93 2.07 4.86
CA SER A 82 -30.57 2.82 5.94
C SER A 82 -31.18 4.13 5.44
N PRO A 83 -32.44 4.46 5.82
CA PRO A 83 -33.06 5.73 5.46
C PRO A 83 -32.44 6.92 6.21
N VAL A 84 -31.62 6.66 7.23
CA VAL A 84 -30.94 7.69 8.02
C VAL A 84 -29.54 7.91 7.46
N SER A 85 -29.32 9.08 6.85
CA SER A 85 -28.00 9.50 6.40
C SER A 85 -27.17 10.00 7.58
N ILE A 86 -26.45 9.08 8.24
CA ILE A 86 -25.52 9.40 9.35
C ILE A 86 -24.54 10.51 8.93
N LEU A 87 -24.07 10.45 7.68
CA LEU A 87 -23.15 11.44 7.08
C LEU A 87 -23.73 12.86 7.05
N SER A 88 -25.06 13.03 7.00
CA SER A 88 -25.70 14.35 7.02
C SER A 88 -25.61 15.07 8.37
N TYR A 89 -25.33 14.34 9.45
CA TYR A 89 -25.10 14.91 10.78
C TYR A 89 -23.64 15.32 11.00
N VAL A 90 -22.72 14.84 10.15
CA VAL A 90 -21.30 15.17 10.26
C VAL A 90 -21.03 16.50 9.56
N PRO A 91 -20.48 17.52 10.25
CA PRO A 91 -20.15 18.77 9.60
C PRO A 91 -19.13 18.59 8.48
N ASN A 92 -19.37 19.19 7.32
CA ASN A 92 -18.44 19.14 6.17
C ASN A 92 -17.02 19.60 6.51
N PHE A 93 -16.89 20.48 7.50
CA PHE A 93 -15.58 20.93 8.01
C PHE A 93 -14.70 19.78 8.52
N VAL A 94 -15.29 18.71 9.09
CA VAL A 94 -14.53 17.55 9.60
C VAL A 94 -13.82 16.82 8.45
N PHE A 95 -14.54 16.58 7.34
CA PHE A 95 -13.94 15.97 6.15
C PHE A 95 -12.87 16.88 5.54
N GLY A 96 -13.13 18.19 5.48
CA GLY A 96 -12.14 19.16 5.00
C GLY A 96 -10.87 19.17 5.85
N SER A 97 -10.99 19.18 7.18
CA SER A 97 -9.82 19.15 8.07
C SER A 97 -9.03 17.86 7.94
N LEU A 98 -9.69 16.71 7.77
CA LEU A 98 -9.03 15.42 7.57
C LEU A 98 -8.25 15.39 6.26
N LEU A 99 -8.85 15.88 5.17
CA LEU A 99 -8.18 15.95 3.86
C LEU A 99 -6.98 16.90 3.88
N VAL A 100 -7.12 18.07 4.51
CA VAL A 100 -6.00 19.03 4.65
C VAL A 100 -4.89 18.45 5.51
N MET A 101 -5.21 17.77 6.61
CA MET A 101 -4.23 17.09 7.45
C MET A 101 -3.42 16.07 6.65
N ILE A 102 -4.10 15.15 5.96
CA ILE A 102 -3.43 14.13 5.12
C ILE A 102 -2.58 14.79 4.02
N ALA A 103 -3.10 15.85 3.37
CA ALA A 103 -2.36 16.54 2.33
C ALA A 103 -1.08 17.20 2.87
N VAL A 104 -1.16 17.87 4.02
CA VAL A 104 0.00 18.50 4.66
C VAL A 104 1.00 17.45 5.11
N ASP A 105 0.56 16.34 5.72
CA ASP A 105 1.44 15.26 6.16
C ASP A 105 2.23 14.67 4.97
N LEU A 106 1.54 14.37 3.86
CA LEU A 106 2.20 13.91 2.63
C LEU A 106 3.16 14.95 2.05
N MET A 107 2.80 16.23 2.06
CA MET A 107 3.70 17.29 1.56
C MET A 107 4.94 17.45 2.44
N VAL A 108 4.81 17.34 3.75
CA VAL A 108 5.97 17.41 4.66
C VAL A 108 6.88 16.21 4.43
N GLU A 109 6.31 15.01 4.39
CA GLU A 109 7.09 13.77 4.20
C GLU A 109 7.83 13.76 2.86
N TRP A 110 7.12 14.01 1.76
CA TRP A 110 7.67 13.81 0.41
C TRP A 110 8.36 15.04 -0.17
N LEU A 111 8.02 16.25 0.28
CA LEU A 111 8.59 17.49 -0.25
C LEU A 111 9.64 18.10 0.68
N TRP A 112 9.49 17.93 1.99
CA TRP A 112 10.40 18.51 2.98
C TRP A 112 11.39 17.51 3.57
N ASP A 113 10.93 16.36 4.07
CA ASP A 113 11.80 15.40 4.75
C ASP A 113 12.62 14.57 3.76
N LEU A 114 12.05 14.26 2.60
CA LEU A 114 12.72 13.53 1.53
C LEU A 114 14.00 14.24 1.05
N ARG A 115 14.02 15.59 1.03
CA ARG A 115 15.15 16.39 0.51
C ARG A 115 16.50 16.10 1.18
N SER A 116 16.47 15.62 2.42
CA SER A 116 17.68 15.29 3.20
C SER A 116 18.09 13.83 3.11
N LYS A 117 17.21 12.97 2.56
CA LYS A 117 17.42 11.53 2.47
C LYS A 117 17.85 11.06 1.08
N VAL A 118 17.63 11.89 0.06
CA VAL A 118 17.84 11.51 -1.35
C VAL A 118 18.84 12.43 -2.05
N THR A 119 19.38 11.96 -3.17
CA THR A 119 20.24 12.75 -4.06
C THR A 119 19.47 13.93 -4.68
N LEU A 120 20.20 14.92 -5.18
CA LEU A 120 19.59 16.07 -5.86
C LEU A 120 18.78 15.64 -7.10
N ALA A 121 19.20 14.56 -7.78
CA ALA A 121 18.52 14.02 -8.94
C ALA A 121 17.17 13.40 -8.57
N GLU A 122 17.13 12.55 -7.55
CA GLU A 122 15.89 11.96 -7.03
C GLU A 122 14.91 13.02 -6.55
N TYR A 123 15.42 14.04 -5.85
CA TYR A 123 14.58 15.14 -5.41
C TYR A 123 13.99 15.93 -6.59
N ALA A 124 14.78 16.13 -7.66
CA ALA A 124 14.28 16.77 -8.88
C ALA A 124 13.20 15.92 -9.58
N VAL A 125 13.32 14.60 -9.59
CA VAL A 125 12.27 13.69 -10.09
C VAL A 125 11.01 13.83 -9.26
N ALA A 126 11.11 13.74 -7.93
CA ALA A 126 9.98 13.84 -7.01
C ALA A 126 9.23 15.18 -7.15
N LEU A 127 9.95 16.29 -7.25
CA LEU A 127 9.34 17.61 -7.43
C LEU A 127 8.67 17.75 -8.81
N SER A 128 9.30 17.19 -9.85
CA SER A 128 8.78 17.25 -11.22
C SER A 128 7.53 16.37 -11.39
N THR A 129 7.48 15.20 -10.76
CA THR A 129 6.29 14.33 -10.75
C THR A 129 5.15 14.99 -9.99
N PHE A 130 5.43 15.54 -8.81
CA PHE A 130 4.45 16.31 -8.03
C PHE A 130 3.84 17.47 -8.84
N GLY A 131 4.68 18.29 -9.49
CA GLY A 131 4.21 19.38 -10.36
C GLY A 131 3.34 18.89 -11.52
N THR A 132 3.73 17.78 -12.15
CA THR A 132 2.96 17.16 -13.23
C THR A 132 1.61 16.64 -12.75
N MET A 133 1.54 16.07 -11.56
CA MET A 133 0.28 15.60 -10.96
C MET A 133 -0.71 16.75 -10.74
N ILE A 134 -0.25 17.93 -10.34
CA ILE A 134 -1.10 19.11 -10.12
C ILE A 134 -1.69 19.61 -11.45
N VAL A 135 -0.89 19.65 -12.51
CA VAL A 135 -1.27 20.28 -13.78
C VAL A 135 -2.07 19.33 -14.67
N PHE A 136 -1.63 18.07 -14.77
CA PHE A 136 -2.15 17.10 -15.74
C PHE A 136 -2.90 15.93 -15.09
N GLY A 137 -2.80 15.78 -13.76
CA GLY A 137 -3.42 14.70 -13.01
C GLY A 137 -2.47 13.55 -12.69
N VAL A 138 -2.93 12.65 -11.83
CA VAL A 138 -2.14 11.56 -11.25
C VAL A 138 -1.63 10.59 -12.32
N GLU A 139 -2.47 10.22 -13.29
CA GLU A 139 -2.11 9.25 -14.34
C GLU A 139 -0.91 9.70 -15.17
N SER A 140 -0.93 10.96 -15.64
CA SER A 140 0.18 11.56 -16.36
C SER A 140 1.40 11.76 -15.48
N GLY A 141 1.21 12.12 -14.20
CA GLY A 141 2.31 12.30 -13.25
C GLY A 141 3.09 11.01 -13.02
N ILE A 142 2.40 9.88 -12.89
CA ILE A 142 3.02 8.55 -12.75
C ILE A 142 3.81 8.20 -14.02
N LEU A 143 3.19 8.31 -15.20
CA LEU A 143 3.86 7.97 -16.46
C LEU A 143 5.10 8.86 -16.71
N PHE A 144 4.96 10.15 -16.44
CA PHE A 144 6.06 11.10 -16.55
C PHE A 144 7.20 10.77 -15.58
N GLY A 145 6.88 10.40 -14.33
CA GLY A 145 7.88 10.00 -13.34
C GLY A 145 8.70 8.80 -13.75
N ILE A 146 8.03 7.74 -14.22
CA ILE A 146 8.69 6.53 -14.72
C ILE A 146 9.61 6.87 -15.89
N LEU A 147 9.11 7.67 -16.85
CA LEU A 147 9.91 8.05 -18.01
C LEU A 147 11.13 8.89 -17.61
N LEU A 148 10.96 9.85 -16.70
CA LEU A 148 12.02 10.72 -16.23
C LEU A 148 13.11 9.92 -15.50
N TYR A 149 12.70 8.99 -14.63
CA TYR A 149 13.61 8.08 -13.93
C TYR A 149 14.48 7.29 -14.93
N VAL A 150 13.87 6.63 -15.91
CA VAL A 150 14.59 5.83 -16.93
C VAL A 150 15.58 6.70 -17.73
N ILE A 151 15.21 7.93 -18.07
CA ILE A 151 16.09 8.86 -18.79
C ILE A 151 17.29 9.26 -17.92
N MET A 152 17.07 9.59 -16.65
CA MET A 152 18.13 10.01 -15.73
C MET A 152 19.12 8.90 -15.43
N VAL A 153 18.62 7.68 -15.18
CA VAL A 153 19.47 6.48 -15.01
C VAL A 153 20.32 6.25 -16.26
N LYS A 154 19.72 6.33 -17.45
CA LYS A 154 20.45 6.18 -18.72
C LYS A 154 21.48 7.29 -18.95
N ALA A 155 21.25 8.49 -18.42
CA ALA A 155 22.18 9.61 -18.48
C ALA A 155 23.38 9.45 -17.51
N GLY A 156 23.40 8.39 -16.69
CA GLY A 156 24.46 8.14 -15.71
C GLY A 156 24.38 9.06 -14.49
N MET A 157 23.20 9.62 -14.21
CA MET A 157 22.96 10.35 -12.97
C MET A 157 22.81 9.34 -11.83
N ASP A 158 23.34 9.70 -10.66
CA ASP A 158 23.09 8.97 -9.42
C ASP A 158 21.65 9.26 -8.98
N VAL A 159 20.75 8.29 -9.19
CA VAL A 159 19.30 8.40 -8.90
C VAL A 159 18.91 7.38 -7.82
N GLY A 160 19.80 7.13 -6.87
CA GLY A 160 19.62 6.08 -5.87
C GLY A 160 19.85 4.70 -6.49
N ASP A 161 20.76 3.93 -5.92
CA ASP A 161 21.08 2.61 -6.44
C ASP A 161 20.03 1.59 -5.95
N LEU A 162 19.30 0.97 -6.88
CA LEU A 162 18.33 -0.09 -6.57
C LEU A 162 18.98 -1.32 -5.92
N SER A 163 20.32 -1.43 -6.02
CA SER A 163 21.09 -2.52 -5.44
C SER A 163 21.15 -2.49 -3.92
N ASP A 164 21.09 -1.30 -3.31
CA ASP A 164 21.15 -1.17 -1.85
C ASP A 164 19.83 -1.68 -1.24
N ASP A 165 18.69 -1.29 -1.81
CA ASP A 165 17.36 -1.77 -1.40
C ASP A 165 17.15 -3.28 -1.65
N GLU A 166 17.65 -3.84 -2.77
CA GLU A 166 17.61 -5.29 -3.03
C GLU A 166 18.42 -6.08 -1.99
N SER A 167 19.53 -5.51 -1.50
CA SER A 167 20.38 -6.16 -0.51
C SER A 167 19.77 -6.13 0.90
N GLU A 168 19.10 -5.03 1.29
CA GLU A 168 18.37 -4.94 2.55
C GLU A 168 17.15 -5.88 2.57
N MET A 169 16.38 -5.96 1.48
CA MET A 169 15.24 -6.88 1.37
C MET A 169 15.68 -8.36 1.43
N GLN A 170 16.80 -8.71 0.80
CA GLN A 170 17.34 -10.08 0.89
C GLN A 170 17.84 -10.43 2.29
N ASP A 171 18.41 -9.46 3.03
CA ASP A 171 18.85 -9.68 4.40
C ASP A 171 17.67 -9.84 5.37
N GLU A 172 16.57 -9.09 5.17
CA GLU A 172 15.31 -9.27 5.90
C GLU A 172 14.65 -10.63 5.60
N GLU A 173 14.54 -11.02 4.33
CA GLU A 173 14.01 -12.34 3.92
C GLU A 173 14.79 -13.48 4.60
N LYS A 174 16.12 -13.37 4.62
CA LYS A 174 17.00 -14.36 5.26
C LYS A 174 16.82 -14.42 6.78
N HIS A 175 16.56 -13.29 7.42
CA HIS A 175 16.28 -13.21 8.86
C HIS A 175 14.91 -13.82 9.22
N LEU A 176 13.90 -13.62 8.36
CA LEU A 176 12.57 -14.19 8.51
C LEU A 176 12.58 -15.71 8.32
N LEU A 177 13.22 -16.21 7.26
CA LEU A 177 13.39 -17.65 7.02
C LEU A 177 14.16 -18.34 8.15
N SER A 178 15.18 -17.66 8.71
CA SER A 178 15.92 -18.16 9.88
C SER A 178 15.01 -18.27 11.11
N SER A 179 14.16 -17.27 11.36
CA SER A 179 13.23 -17.24 12.49
C SER A 179 12.17 -18.35 12.37
N ASP A 180 11.64 -18.57 11.17
CA ASP A 180 10.61 -19.57 10.90
C ASP A 180 11.15 -21.02 10.98
N GLU A 181 12.40 -21.24 10.55
CA GLU A 181 13.11 -22.51 10.79
C GLU A 181 13.34 -22.79 12.28
N VAL A 182 13.66 -21.77 13.08
CA VAL A 182 13.86 -21.90 14.52
C VAL A 182 12.55 -22.28 15.21
N LEU A 183 11.43 -21.66 14.84
CA LEU A 183 10.11 -21.99 15.35
C LEU A 183 9.72 -23.44 15.01
N ARG A 184 9.91 -23.87 13.76
CA ARG A 184 9.65 -25.27 13.34
C ARG A 184 10.55 -26.29 14.04
N LYS A 185 11.78 -25.92 14.41
CA LYS A 185 12.66 -26.79 15.22
C LYS A 185 12.20 -26.87 16.68
N GLN A 186 11.71 -25.76 17.24
CA GLN A 186 11.15 -25.74 18.60
C GLN A 186 9.87 -26.57 18.71
N GLU A 187 8.95 -26.46 17.74
CA GLU A 187 7.75 -27.29 17.68
C GLU A 187 8.07 -28.79 17.57
N ARG A 188 9.04 -29.15 16.72
CA ARG A 188 9.50 -30.55 16.62
C ARG A 188 10.10 -31.06 17.92
N LYS A 189 10.85 -30.23 18.65
CA LYS A 189 11.46 -30.60 19.95
C LYS A 189 10.41 -30.72 21.06
N TYR A 190 9.40 -29.85 21.07
CA TYR A 190 8.26 -29.92 21.98
C TYR A 190 7.45 -31.21 21.77
N ASN A 191 7.10 -31.52 20.52
CA ASN A 191 6.35 -32.73 20.18
C ASN A 191 7.13 -34.03 20.45
N ALA A 192 8.46 -34.00 20.36
CA ALA A 192 9.31 -35.16 20.66
C ALA A 192 9.50 -35.44 22.17
N THR A 193 9.20 -34.48 23.04
CA THR A 193 9.39 -34.60 24.50
C THR A 193 8.07 -34.92 25.24
N SER A 194 6.94 -35.00 24.51
CA SER A 194 5.59 -35.22 25.07
C SER A 194 5.16 -36.71 25.11
N TYR A 195 6.10 -37.64 25.07
CA TYR A 195 5.87 -39.09 25.23
C TYR A 195 6.76 -39.69 26.31
#